data_AF-A0A7Y6YCW6-F1
#
_entry.id   AF-A0A7Y6YCW6-F1
#
_cell.length_a   1.000
_cell.length_b   1.000
_cell.length_c   1.000
_cell.angle_alpha   90.00
_cell.angle_beta   90.00
_cell.angle_gamma   90.00
#
_symmetry.space_group_name_H-M   'P 1'
#
loop_
_entity.id
_entity.type
_entity.pdbx_description
1 polymer ?
#
loop_
_entity_poly.entity_id
_entity_poly.type
_entity_poly.pdbx_seq_one_letter_code
_entity_poly.pdbx_strand_id
1 'polypeptide(L)'
;MASAIIDYNNALERLVKRGEKPTLDGVAIEAGRSKGSIRRGIDRHRELVAAIDLAAEQFGKEAETSKEVKQTARIEKLKKERDQYKEKYENLLAKHIGTIYQLESQRIEILELQEKLGEQVAKQKAAGTLVRIVK
;
A
#
# COMPACT_ATOMS: atom_id res chain seq x y z
N MET A 1 11.19 -1.27 -53.73
CA MET A 1 11.64 -0.49 -52.54
C MET A 1 10.48 0.19 -51.82
N ALA A 2 9.45 0.70 -52.51
CA ALA A 2 8.25 1.26 -51.87
C ALA A 2 7.41 0.22 -51.08
N SER A 3 7.37 -1.04 -51.53
CA SER A 3 6.60 -2.10 -50.85
C SER A 3 7.05 -2.36 -49.41
N ALA A 4 8.37 -2.33 -49.15
CA ALA A 4 8.91 -2.64 -47.83
C ALA A 4 8.50 -1.61 -46.75
N ILE A 5 8.42 -0.32 -47.10
CA ILE A 5 8.00 0.74 -46.18
C ILE A 5 6.51 0.61 -45.87
N ILE A 6 5.70 0.27 -46.89
CA ILE A 6 4.27 0.00 -46.72
C ILE A 6 4.05 -1.20 -45.79
N ASP A 7 4.82 -2.29 -45.96
CA ASP A 7 4.77 -3.46 -45.08
C ASP A 7 5.06 -3.08 -43.61
N TYR A 8 6.06 -2.23 -43.38
CA TYR A 8 6.40 -1.76 -42.03
C TYR A 8 5.33 -0.86 -41.43
N ASN A 9 4.74 0.05 -42.20
CA ASN A 9 3.66 0.92 -41.73
C ASN A 9 2.42 0.09 -41.37
N ASN A 10 2.05 -0.89 -42.21
CA ASN A 10 0.96 -1.81 -41.93
C ASN A 10 1.25 -2.66 -40.67
N ALA A 11 2.50 -3.09 -40.48
CA ALA A 11 2.92 -3.82 -39.28
C ALA A 11 2.83 -2.95 -38.01
N LEU A 12 3.26 -1.68 -38.09
CA LEU A 12 3.12 -0.73 -37.00
C LEU A 12 1.64 -0.54 -36.61
N GLU A 13 0.76 -0.33 -37.58
CA GLU A 13 -0.68 -0.22 -37.31
C GLU A 13 -1.26 -1.47 -36.64
N ARG A 14 -0.85 -2.67 -37.07
CA ARG A 14 -1.29 -3.93 -36.44
C ARG A 14 -0.87 -4.04 -34.99
N LEU A 15 0.37 -3.70 -34.66
CA LEU A 15 0.89 -3.74 -33.29
C LEU A 15 0.17 -2.73 -32.39
N VAL A 16 -0.04 -1.50 -32.88
CA VAL A 16 -0.78 -0.47 -32.14
C VAL A 16 -2.23 -0.89 -31.90
N LYS A 17 -2.93 -1.43 -32.91
CA LYS A 17 -4.30 -1.95 -32.75
C LYS A 17 -4.40 -3.11 -31.75
N ARG A 18 -3.35 -3.93 -31.63
CA ARG A 18 -3.29 -5.03 -30.68
C ARG A 18 -2.96 -4.56 -29.26
N GLY A 19 -2.58 -3.30 -29.08
CA GLY A 19 -2.12 -2.78 -27.79
C GLY A 19 -0.79 -3.38 -27.37
N GLU A 20 0.08 -3.71 -28.33
CA GLU A 20 1.46 -4.11 -28.05
C GLU A 20 2.39 -2.92 -28.25
N LYS A 21 3.40 -2.77 -27.37
CA LYS A 21 4.37 -1.67 -27.49
C LYS A 21 5.17 -1.82 -28.79
N PRO A 22 5.04 -0.88 -29.75
CA PRO A 22 5.79 -0.96 -30.99
C PRO A 22 7.28 -0.74 -30.72
N THR A 23 8.12 -1.62 -31.26
CA THR A 23 9.58 -1.52 -31.23
C THR A 23 10.14 -1.72 -32.62
N LEU A 24 11.33 -1.20 -32.92
CA LEU A 24 11.94 -1.34 -34.24
C LEU A 24 12.04 -2.80 -34.69
N ASP A 25 12.48 -3.69 -33.80
CA ASP A 25 12.55 -5.12 -34.09
C ASP A 25 11.17 -5.76 -34.16
N GLY A 26 10.23 -5.36 -33.29
CA GLY A 26 8.85 -5.87 -33.32
C GLY A 26 8.16 -5.56 -34.64
N VAL A 27 8.27 -4.33 -35.13
CA VAL A 27 7.71 -3.91 -36.43
C VAL A 27 8.38 -4.65 -37.58
N ALA A 28 9.70 -4.89 -37.51
CA ALA A 28 10.41 -5.65 -38.54
C ALA A 28 9.94 -7.11 -38.62
N ILE A 29 9.75 -7.76 -37.48
CA ILE A 29 9.26 -9.15 -37.40
C ILE A 29 7.81 -9.25 -37.86
N GLU A 30 6.95 -8.33 -37.42
CA GLU A 30 5.52 -8.29 -37.79
C GLU A 30 5.32 -7.99 -39.29
N ALA A 31 6.29 -7.34 -39.92
CA ALA A 31 6.36 -7.16 -41.38
C ALA A 31 6.96 -8.37 -42.13
N GLY A 32 7.27 -9.47 -41.43
CA GLY A 32 7.85 -10.69 -42.01
C GLY A 32 9.33 -10.57 -42.37
N ARG A 33 10.08 -9.66 -41.73
CA ARG A 33 11.49 -9.39 -42.01
C ARG A 33 12.37 -9.69 -40.79
N SER A 34 13.68 -9.81 -41.02
CA SER A 34 14.64 -10.10 -39.95
C SER A 34 14.74 -8.96 -38.93
N LYS A 35 15.04 -9.30 -37.68
CA LYS A 35 15.43 -8.33 -36.65
C LYS A 35 16.58 -7.44 -37.15
N GLY A 36 16.56 -6.15 -36.82
CA GLY A 36 17.53 -5.17 -37.30
C GLY A 36 17.40 -4.75 -38.77
N SER A 37 16.32 -5.14 -39.47
CA SER A 37 16.01 -4.63 -40.82
C SER A 37 15.60 -3.16 -40.81
N ILE A 38 15.04 -2.68 -39.70
CA ILE A 38 14.80 -1.26 -39.44
C ILE A 38 15.95 -0.76 -38.55
N ARG A 39 16.63 0.31 -38.98
CA ARG A 39 17.79 0.87 -38.27
C ARG A 39 17.69 2.38 -38.15
N ARG A 40 18.10 2.89 -36.99
CA ARG A 40 18.29 4.32 -36.75
C ARG A 40 19.48 4.81 -37.57
N GLY A 41 19.33 5.93 -38.29
CA GLY A 41 20.39 6.54 -39.11
C GLY A 41 20.38 6.19 -40.60
N ILE A 42 19.44 5.37 -41.08
CA ILE A 42 19.20 5.20 -42.52
C ILE A 42 18.12 6.20 -42.94
N ASP A 43 18.43 7.08 -43.91
CA ASP A 43 17.50 8.14 -44.35
C ASP A 43 16.13 7.62 -44.74
N ARG A 44 16.08 6.46 -45.41
CA ARG A 44 14.82 5.80 -45.84
C ARG A 44 13.96 5.30 -44.70
N HIS A 45 14.51 5.12 -43.50
CA HIS A 45 13.78 4.69 -42.31
C HIS A 45 13.50 5.83 -41.35
N ARG A 46 13.97 7.06 -41.63
CA ARG A 46 13.89 8.18 -40.71
C ARG A 46 12.45 8.49 -40.28
N GLU A 47 11.53 8.54 -41.24
CA GLU A 47 10.10 8.81 -40.99
C GLU A 47 9.45 7.65 -40.23
N LEU A 48 9.74 6.41 -40.62
CA LEU A 48 9.21 5.21 -39.95
C LEU A 48 9.70 5.10 -38.51
N VAL A 49 10.99 5.33 -38.26
CA VAL A 49 11.56 5.32 -36.91
C VAL A 49 10.89 6.37 -36.03
N ALA A 50 10.69 7.59 -36.55
CA ALA A 50 9.99 8.63 -35.83
C ALA A 50 8.53 8.25 -35.51
N ALA A 51 7.83 7.62 -36.46
CA ALA A 51 6.46 7.13 -36.25
C ALA A 51 6.41 6.01 -35.18
N ILE A 52 7.38 5.09 -35.18
CA ILE A 52 7.50 4.02 -34.19
C ILE A 52 7.79 4.59 -32.81
N ASP A 53 8.76 5.52 -32.70
CA ASP A 53 9.13 6.13 -31.44
C ASP A 53 7.93 6.94 -30.85
N LEU A 54 7.20 7.69 -31.68
CA LEU A 54 5.97 8.39 -31.26
C LEU A 54 4.87 7.43 -30.77
N ALA A 55 4.61 6.35 -31.52
CA ALA A 55 3.62 5.36 -31.12
C ALA A 55 4.03 4.63 -29.81
N ALA A 56 5.32 4.38 -29.62
CA ALA A 56 5.85 3.76 -28.40
C ALA A 56 5.73 4.70 -27.17
N GLU A 57 5.92 6.00 -27.36
CA GLU A 57 5.72 7.01 -26.32
C GLU A 57 4.24 7.14 -25.94
N GLN A 58 3.34 7.17 -26.93
CA GLN A 58 1.90 7.21 -26.69
C GLN A 58 1.43 5.97 -25.93
N PHE A 59 1.92 4.79 -26.31
CA PHE A 59 1.64 3.54 -25.60
C PHE A 59 2.10 3.60 -24.13
N GLY A 60 3.27 4.17 -23.84
CA GLY A 60 3.76 4.37 -22.48
C GLY A 60 2.83 5.25 -21.63
N LYS A 61 2.36 6.37 -22.21
CA LYS A 61 1.44 7.30 -21.53
C LYS A 61 0.05 6.68 -21.30
N GLU A 62 -0.44 5.89 -22.25
CA GLU A 62 -1.71 5.17 -22.12
C GLU A 62 -1.62 4.03 -21.10
N ALA A 63 -0.49 3.31 -21.04
CA ALA A 63 -0.25 2.27 -20.04
C ALA A 63 -0.17 2.84 -18.62
N GLU A 64 0.48 3.99 -18.41
CA GLU A 64 0.53 4.70 -17.13
C GLU A 64 -0.84 5.24 -16.68
N THR A 65 -1.68 5.62 -17.63
CA THR A 65 -3.04 6.12 -17.36
C THR A 65 -4.09 5.02 -17.34
N SER A 66 -3.70 3.77 -17.64
CA SER A 66 -4.58 2.62 -17.70
C SER A 66 -5.34 2.43 -16.38
N LYS A 67 -6.60 2.02 -16.50
CA LYS A 67 -7.48 1.79 -15.36
C LYS A 67 -6.89 0.75 -14.39
N GLU A 68 -6.11 -0.19 -14.90
CA GLU A 68 -5.47 -1.25 -14.12
C GLU A 68 -4.42 -0.69 -13.15
N VAL A 69 -3.51 0.17 -13.62
CA VAL A 69 -2.49 0.81 -12.75
C VAL A 69 -3.14 1.68 -11.67
N LYS A 70 -4.22 2.39 -12.00
CA LYS A 70 -4.99 3.18 -11.02
C LYS A 70 -5.73 2.29 -10.02
N GLN A 71 -6.25 1.14 -10.47
CA GLN A 71 -6.93 0.19 -9.61
C GLN A 71 -5.96 -0.51 -8.66
N THR A 72 -4.79 -0.95 -9.12
CA THR A 72 -3.78 -1.58 -8.27
C THR A 72 -3.29 -0.61 -7.20
N ALA A 73 -2.96 0.64 -7.57
CA ALA A 73 -2.58 1.67 -6.62
C ALA A 73 -3.69 1.96 -5.58
N ARG A 74 -4.96 1.97 -6.01
CA ARG A 74 -6.11 2.13 -5.11
C ARG A 74 -6.25 0.95 -4.15
N ILE A 75 -6.08 -0.28 -4.63
CA ILE A 75 -6.14 -1.50 -3.82
C ILE A 75 -5.02 -1.50 -2.78
N GLU A 76 -3.79 -1.15 -3.16
CA GLU A 76 -2.66 -1.05 -2.24
C GLU A 76 -2.90 -0.01 -1.15
N LYS A 77 -3.42 1.16 -1.51
CA LYS A 77 -3.79 2.19 -0.55
C LYS A 77 -4.84 1.70 0.45
N LEU A 78 -5.91 1.07 -0.04
CA LEU A 78 -6.98 0.52 0.81
C LEU A 78 -6.47 -0.61 1.72
N LYS A 79 -5.58 -1.47 1.23
CA LYS A 79 -4.94 -2.51 2.05
C LYS A 79 -4.15 -1.88 3.20
N LYS A 80 -3.34 -0.86 2.89
CA LYS A 80 -2.55 -0.15 3.89
C LYS A 80 -3.42 0.56 4.94
N GLU A 81 -4.50 1.22 4.51
CA GLU A 81 -5.48 1.82 5.43
C GLU A 81 -6.14 0.77 6.32
N ARG A 82 -6.56 -0.37 5.74
CA ARG A 82 -7.13 -1.49 6.50
C ARG A 82 -6.17 -2.00 7.56
N ASP A 83 -4.90 -2.21 7.22
CA ASP A 83 -3.89 -2.69 8.15
C ASP A 83 -3.63 -1.68 9.28
N GLN A 84 -3.57 -0.39 8.96
CA GLN A 84 -3.46 0.68 9.96
C GLN A 84 -4.65 0.72 10.93
N TYR A 85 -5.87 0.57 10.42
CA TYR A 85 -7.06 0.54 11.28
C TYR A 85 -7.10 -0.71 12.17
N LYS A 86 -6.68 -1.86 11.63
CA LYS A 86 -6.57 -3.10 12.40
C LYS A 86 -5.57 -2.95 13.55
N GLU A 87 -4.38 -2.42 13.26
CA GLU A 87 -3.35 -2.17 14.28
C GLU A 87 -3.83 -1.19 15.35
N LYS A 88 -4.49 -0.08 14.95
CA LYS A 88 -5.08 0.87 15.90
C LYS A 88 -6.13 0.22 16.80
N TYR A 89 -6.98 -0.64 16.21
CA TYR A 89 -8.01 -1.35 16.95
C TYR A 89 -7.41 -2.33 17.96
N GLU A 90 -6.44 -3.14 17.54
CA GLU A 90 -5.75 -4.11 18.41
C GLU A 90 -5.03 -3.40 19.57
N ASN A 91 -4.35 -2.29 19.28
CA ASN A 91 -3.70 -1.46 20.30
C ASN A 91 -4.70 -0.85 21.28
N LEU A 92 -5.85 -0.37 20.80
CA LEU A 92 -6.89 0.18 21.66
C LEU A 92 -7.50 -0.91 22.55
N LEU A 93 -7.75 -2.09 22.00
CA LEU A 93 -8.28 -3.24 22.72
C LEU A 93 -7.29 -3.69 23.82
N ALA A 94 -6.01 -3.82 23.49
CA ALA A 94 -4.97 -4.18 24.45
C ALA A 94 -4.86 -3.17 25.60
N LYS A 95 -4.94 -1.87 25.29
CA LYS A 95 -4.96 -0.82 26.31
C LYS A 95 -6.17 -0.96 27.24
N HIS A 96 -7.37 -1.14 26.69
CA HIS A 96 -8.57 -1.31 27.51
C HIS A 96 -8.51 -2.53 28.41
N ILE A 97 -8.05 -3.67 27.87
CA ILE A 97 -7.86 -4.89 28.66
C ILE A 97 -6.84 -4.64 29.79
N GLY A 98 -5.71 -4.00 29.48
CA GLY A 98 -4.70 -3.63 30.48
C GLY A 98 -5.28 -2.72 31.57
N THR A 99 -6.08 -1.72 31.20
CA THR A 99 -6.75 -0.83 32.17
C THR A 99 -7.74 -1.59 33.05
N ILE A 100 -8.49 -2.56 32.52
CA ILE A 100 -9.39 -3.40 33.32
C ILE A 100 -8.59 -4.20 34.37
N TYR A 101 -7.49 -4.83 33.97
CA TYR A 101 -6.63 -5.56 34.91
C TYR A 101 -6.04 -4.65 35.99
N GLN A 102 -5.59 -3.45 35.61
CA GLN A 102 -5.08 -2.46 36.57
C GLN A 102 -6.17 -2.04 37.57
N LEU A 103 -7.40 -1.79 37.10
CA LEU A 103 -8.53 -1.42 37.94
C LEU A 103 -8.86 -2.52 38.96
N GLU A 104 -8.91 -3.77 38.52
CA GLU A 104 -9.18 -4.91 39.43
C GLU A 104 -8.04 -5.11 40.44
N SER A 105 -6.78 -4.97 40.01
CA SER A 105 -5.64 -5.03 40.94
C SER A 105 -5.71 -3.93 42.01
N GLN A 106 -6.02 -2.70 41.61
CA GLN A 106 -6.19 -1.58 42.54
C GLN A 106 -7.37 -1.78 43.48
N ARG A 107 -8.46 -2.37 43.00
CA ARG A 107 -9.63 -2.69 43.82
C ARG A 107 -9.28 -3.71 44.92
N ILE A 108 -8.51 -4.73 44.59
CA ILE A 108 -8.03 -5.73 45.56
C ILE A 108 -7.14 -5.06 46.61
N GLU A 109 -6.20 -4.22 46.20
CA GLU A 109 -5.30 -3.50 47.11
C GLU A 109 -6.07 -2.58 48.07
N ILE A 110 -7.11 -1.88 47.58
CA ILE A 110 -7.99 -1.07 48.42
C ILE A 110 -8.68 -1.91 49.49
N LEU A 111 -9.18 -3.10 49.13
CA LEU A 111 -9.85 -4.00 50.09
C LEU A 111 -8.88 -4.47 51.18
N GLU A 112 -7.66 -4.86 50.82
CA GLU A 112 -6.63 -5.25 51.79
C GLU A 112 -6.24 -4.10 52.74
N LEU A 113 -6.13 -2.87 52.20
CA LEU A 113 -5.85 -1.69 53.01
C LEU A 113 -7.00 -1.36 53.97
N GLN A 114 -8.25 -1.53 53.52
CA GLN A 114 -9.43 -1.36 54.38
C GLN A 114 -9.46 -2.38 55.52
N GLU A 115 -9.12 -3.65 55.25
CA GLU A 115 -9.02 -4.69 56.27
C GLU A 115 -7.96 -4.35 57.32
N LYS A 116 -6.73 -4.02 56.88
CA LYS A 116 -5.63 -3.61 57.78
C LYS A 116 -6.00 -2.39 58.62
N LEU A 117 -6.66 -1.40 58.03
CA LEU A 117 -7.14 -0.22 58.74
C LEU A 117 -8.19 -0.60 59.80
N GLY A 118 -9.13 -1.49 59.45
CA GLY A 118 -10.13 -2.03 60.38
C GLY A 118 -9.48 -2.72 61.58
N GLU A 119 -8.47 -3.56 61.36
CA GLU A 119 -7.70 -4.18 62.44
C GLU A 119 -6.97 -3.17 63.32
N GLN A 120 -6.34 -2.15 62.72
CA GLN A 120 -5.65 -1.10 63.47
C GLN A 120 -6.62 -0.31 64.34
N VAL A 121 -7.78 0.06 63.79
CA VAL A 121 -8.84 0.74 64.55
C VAL A 121 -9.33 -0.15 65.70
N ALA A 122 -9.55 -1.44 65.47
CA ALA A 122 -9.94 -2.37 66.53
C ALA A 122 -8.87 -2.47 67.64
N LYS A 123 -7.59 -2.59 67.28
CA LYS A 123 -6.46 -2.58 68.23
C LYS A 123 -6.40 -1.28 69.03
N GLN A 124 -6.59 -0.12 68.39
CA GLN A 124 -6.60 1.18 69.08
C GLN A 124 -7.81 1.37 69.99
N LYS A 125 -8.98 0.80 69.65
CA LYS A 125 -10.16 0.78 70.54
C LYS A 125 -9.88 -0.08 71.77
N ALA A 126 -9.33 -1.28 71.58
CA ALA A 126 -9.00 -2.20 72.67
C ALA A 126 -7.92 -1.63 73.61
N ALA A 127 -6.96 -0.88 73.08
CA ALA A 127 -5.93 -0.19 73.88
C ALA A 127 -6.46 1.06 74.63
N GLY A 128 -7.73 1.45 74.47
CA GLY A 128 -8.33 2.62 75.12
C GLY A 128 -7.86 3.97 74.59
N THR A 129 -7.05 3.99 73.53
CA THR A 129 -6.40 5.20 73.00
C THR A 129 -7.35 6.07 72.17
N LEU A 130 -8.39 5.47 71.58
CA LEU A 130 -9.33 6.16 70.68
C LEU A 130 -10.19 7.24 71.36
N VAL A 131 -10.29 7.25 72.69
CA VAL A 131 -11.05 8.25 73.46
C VAL A 131 -10.28 9.57 73.64
N ARG A 132 -8.97 9.62 73.33
CA ARG A 132 -8.14 10.82 73.57
C ARG A 132 -8.09 11.85 72.43
N ILE A 133 -8.69 11.57 71.27
CA ILE A 133 -8.57 12.45 70.09
C ILE A 133 -9.73 13.48 69.99
N VAL A 134 -10.78 13.37 70.81
CA VAL A 134 -11.95 14.29 70.77
C VAL A 134 -12.18 15.03 72.09
N LYS A 135 -11.14 15.62 72.69
CA LYS A 135 -11.30 16.56 73.80
C LYS A 135 -10.51 17.84 73.55
#